data_AF-S8BZS6-F1
#
_entry.id   AF-S8BZS6-F1
#
_cell.length_a   1.000
_cell.length_b   1.000
_cell.length_c   1.000
_cell.angle_alpha   90.00
_cell.angle_beta   90.00
_cell.angle_gamma   90.00
#
_symmetry.space_group_name_H-M   'P 1'
#
loop_
_entity.id
_entity.type
_entity.pdbx_description
1 polymer ?
#
loop_
_entity_poly.entity_id
_entity_poly.type
_entity_poly.pdbx_seq_one_letter_code
_entity_poly.pdbx_strand_id
1 'polypeptide(L)'
;RIVSVGDRRSVTMAAPSIVGTPAKWSQKTVTLPAQKRGCHLVTSKIVKEIEKDLSVFKCGIAHLFLQHTSASLTINENYDSDVRYDTETFLNRVVPEGASAPWKHTLE
;
A
#
# COMPACT_ATOMS: atom_id res chain seq x y z
N ARG A 1 -2.20 12.79 3.54
CA ARG A 1 -1.45 13.56 4.57
C ARG A 1 -2.21 13.48 5.88
N ILE A 2 -1.70 12.83 6.94
CA ILE A 2 -2.16 12.98 8.35
C ILE A 2 -0.98 12.80 9.34
N VAL A 3 -0.95 13.77 10.26
CA VAL A 3 -0.46 13.94 11.65
C VAL A 3 0.30 12.83 12.41
N SER A 4 1.55 13.20 12.78
CA SER A 4 2.32 13.09 14.05
C SER A 4 2.10 11.96 15.07
N VAL A 5 3.22 11.35 15.51
CA VAL A 5 3.54 11.20 16.95
C VAL A 5 5.05 11.38 17.15
N GLY A 6 5.44 12.23 18.11
CA GLY A 6 6.81 12.38 18.57
C GLY A 6 7.18 11.36 19.66
N ASP A 7 8.47 11.03 19.77
CA ASP A 7 9.05 10.37 20.94
C ASP A 7 9.86 11.41 21.72
N ARG A 8 9.25 12.00 22.75
CA ARG A 8 9.91 12.94 23.65
C ARG A 8 10.69 12.11 24.68
N ARG A 9 11.97 11.85 24.40
CA ARG A 9 12.89 11.23 25.36
C ARG A 9 12.98 12.10 26.62
N SER A 10 12.54 11.56 27.76
CA SER A 10 13.03 11.93 29.08
C SER A 10 13.54 10.65 29.72
N VAL A 11 14.85 10.60 29.96
CA VAL A 11 15.53 9.44 30.55
C VAL A 11 15.59 9.65 32.06
N THR A 12 14.90 8.80 32.81
CA THR A 12 15.18 8.57 34.24
C THR A 12 15.30 7.05 34.44
N MET A 13 16.44 6.61 34.95
CA MET A 13 16.79 5.20 35.15
C MET A 13 16.13 4.61 36.41
N ALA A 14 15.51 3.42 36.33
CA ALA A 14 15.43 2.44 37.43
C ALA A 14 14.86 1.05 37.01
N ALA A 15 15.44 0.00 37.60
CA ALA A 15 15.07 -1.43 37.72
C ALA A 15 15.06 -2.32 36.44
N PRO A 16 15.58 -3.58 36.52
CA PRO A 16 15.53 -4.54 35.42
C PRO A 16 14.10 -5.07 35.30
N SER A 17 13.30 -4.32 34.56
CA SER A 17 12.00 -4.77 34.10
C SER A 17 12.22 -5.84 33.02
N ILE A 18 11.37 -6.86 32.99
CA ILE A 18 11.16 -7.67 31.79
C ILE A 18 10.50 -6.73 30.77
N VAL A 19 11.29 -5.80 30.22
CA VAL A 19 10.85 -4.91 29.15
C VAL A 19 10.84 -5.79 27.92
N GLY A 20 9.70 -6.43 27.65
CA GLY A 20 9.39 -6.85 26.30
C GLY A 20 9.70 -5.66 25.39
N THR A 21 10.58 -5.87 24.42
CA THR A 21 11.05 -4.79 23.53
C THR A 21 9.84 -4.01 23.04
N PRO A 22 9.78 -2.67 23.24
CA PRO A 22 8.62 -1.89 22.81
C PRO A 22 8.35 -2.19 21.34
N ALA A 23 7.08 -2.39 21.00
CA ALA A 23 6.68 -2.75 19.65
C ALA A 23 7.23 -1.71 18.67
N LYS A 24 8.25 -2.12 17.91
CA LYS A 24 8.86 -1.28 16.89
C LYS A 24 7.88 -1.19 15.73
N TRP A 25 7.61 0.01 15.25
CA TRP A 25 6.78 0.26 14.07
C TRP A 25 7.46 1.30 13.18
N SER A 26 7.17 1.28 11.89
CA SER A 26 7.65 2.25 10.91
C SER A 26 6.50 2.65 9.99
N GLN A 27 6.49 3.92 9.57
CA GLN A 27 5.50 4.45 8.64
C GLN A 27 6.21 5.29 7.57
N LYS A 28 5.89 5.00 6.31
CA LYS A 28 6.45 5.72 5.16
C LYS A 28 5.35 6.00 4.14
N THR A 29 5.38 7.20 3.56
CA THR A 29 4.56 7.53 2.39
C THR A 29 5.35 7.21 1.13
N VAL A 30 4.76 6.42 0.24
CA VAL A 30 5.34 6.04 -1.05
C VAL A 30 4.52 6.70 -2.16
N THR A 31 5.21 7.36 -3.09
CA THR A 31 4.57 7.94 -4.28
C THR A 31 4.74 6.98 -5.46
N LEU A 32 3.62 6.51 -6.00
CA LEU A 32 3.61 5.70 -7.21
C LEU A 32 3.45 6.61 -8.44
N PRO A 33 4.09 6.30 -9.57
CA PRO A 33 3.88 7.04 -10.81
C PRO A 33 2.44 6.84 -11.30
N ALA A 34 1.85 7.90 -11.86
CA ALA A 34 0.54 7.84 -12.48
C ALA A 34 0.47 6.69 -13.49
N GLN A 35 -0.60 5.91 -13.44
CA GLN A 35 -0.87 4.83 -14.37
C GLN A 35 -2.13 5.15 -15.15
N LYS A 36 -2.18 4.70 -16.41
CA LYS A 36 -3.45 4.62 -17.13
C LYS A 36 -4.33 3.57 -16.48
N ARG A 37 -5.62 3.56 -16.81
CA ARG A 37 -6.53 2.48 -16.41
C ARG A 37 -5.96 1.10 -16.75
N GLY A 38 -6.15 0.15 -15.85
CA GLY A 38 -5.70 -1.23 -15.99
C GLY A 38 -5.13 -1.79 -14.69
N CYS A 39 -4.64 -3.02 -14.74
CA CYS A 39 -4.01 -3.69 -13.60
C CYS A 39 -2.49 -3.57 -13.67
N HIS A 40 -1.86 -3.00 -12.64
CA HIS A 40 -0.42 -2.70 -12.65
C HIS A 40 0.30 -3.35 -11.48
N LEU A 41 1.46 -3.96 -11.75
CA LEU A 41 2.33 -4.47 -10.69
C LEU A 41 3.10 -3.31 -10.06
N VAL A 42 2.93 -3.16 -8.74
CA VAL A 42 3.57 -2.09 -7.95
C VAL A 42 4.49 -2.63 -6.87
N THR A 43 4.57 -3.95 -6.69
CA THR A 43 5.35 -4.61 -5.63
C THR A 43 6.80 -4.15 -5.61
N SER A 44 7.51 -4.18 -6.74
CA SER A 44 8.91 -3.77 -6.83
C SER A 44 9.11 -2.29 -6.48
N LYS A 45 8.15 -1.42 -6.84
CA LYS A 45 8.18 0.01 -6.54
C LYS A 45 8.02 0.24 -5.03
N ILE A 46 7.05 -0.44 -4.41
CA ILE A 46 6.80 -0.34 -2.97
C ILE A 46 8.01 -0.88 -2.19
N VAL A 47 8.47 -2.09 -2.51
CA VAL A 47 9.60 -2.75 -1.81
C VAL A 47 10.86 -1.90 -1.89
N LYS A 48 11.21 -1.36 -3.06
CA LYS A 48 12.38 -0.48 -3.22
C LYS A 48 12.32 0.73 -2.29
N GLU A 49 11.14 1.29 -2.07
CA GLU A 49 10.98 2.44 -1.19
C GLU A 49 11.08 2.07 0.29
N ILE A 50 10.59 0.89 0.70
CA ILE A 50 10.53 0.51 2.12
C ILE A 50 11.62 -0.49 2.56
N GLU A 51 12.51 -0.93 1.66
CA GLU A 51 13.51 -1.99 1.93
C GLU A 51 14.36 -1.72 3.17
N LYS A 52 14.79 -0.46 3.37
CA LYS A 52 15.61 -0.05 4.51
C LYS A 52 14.82 -0.16 5.81
N ASP A 53 13.55 0.22 5.78
CA ASP A 53 12.65 0.11 6.93
C ASP A 53 12.31 -1.36 7.22
N LEU A 54 12.13 -2.20 6.20
CA LEU A 54 11.84 -3.62 6.38
C LEU A 54 13.01 -4.40 7.00
N SER A 55 14.25 -4.02 6.69
CA SER A 55 15.46 -4.75 7.13
C SER A 55 15.61 -4.90 8.65
N VAL A 56 14.94 -4.05 9.43
CA VAL A 56 15.00 -4.09 10.89
C VAL A 56 13.92 -4.96 11.55
N PHE A 57 13.00 -5.51 10.75
CA PHE A 57 11.91 -6.36 11.22
C PHE A 57 12.13 -7.81 10.75
N LYS A 58 12.06 -8.77 11.67
CA LYS A 58 12.07 -10.20 11.32
C LYS A 58 10.67 -10.73 10.97
N CYS A 59 9.64 -10.17 11.59
CA CYS A 59 8.23 -10.52 11.44
C CYS A 59 7.38 -9.32 11.89
N GLY A 60 6.20 -9.15 11.31
CA GLY A 60 5.28 -8.07 11.66
C GLY A 60 4.07 -8.05 10.72
N ILE A 61 3.27 -6.99 10.84
CA ILE A 61 2.12 -6.72 9.96
C ILE A 61 2.44 -5.47 9.14
N ALA A 62 2.24 -5.55 7.83
CA ALA A 62 2.33 -4.41 6.93
C ALA A 62 0.93 -3.92 6.56
N HIS A 63 0.64 -2.65 6.79
CA HIS A 63 -0.61 -2.03 6.39
C HIS A 63 -0.37 -1.11 5.19
N LEU A 64 -0.97 -1.43 4.05
CA LEU A 64 -0.87 -0.62 2.83
C LEU A 64 -2.17 0.16 2.65
N PHE A 65 -2.09 1.49 2.75
CA PHE A 65 -3.24 2.37 2.58
C PHE A 65 -3.06 3.25 1.34
N LEU A 66 -3.92 3.06 0.34
CA LEU A 66 -3.93 3.85 -0.88
C LEU A 66 -4.75 5.13 -0.65
N GLN A 67 -4.11 6.28 -0.75
CA GLN A 67 -4.74 7.61 -0.63
C GLN A 67 -5.29 8.07 -1.99
N HIS A 68 -6.20 7.29 -2.58
CA HIS A 68 -6.83 7.58 -3.87
C HIS A 68 -8.29 7.13 -3.88
N THR A 69 -9.16 7.83 -4.62
CA THR A 69 -10.59 7.52 -4.73
C THR A 69 -10.93 6.65 -5.94
N SER A 70 -10.21 6.81 -7.05
CA SER A 70 -10.44 6.04 -8.28
C SER A 70 -9.45 4.89 -8.52
N ALA A 71 -8.70 4.47 -7.48
CA ALA A 71 -7.78 3.34 -7.57
C ALA A 71 -7.89 2.44 -6.35
N SER A 72 -7.45 1.19 -6.46
CA SER A 72 -7.46 0.21 -5.38
C SER A 72 -6.18 -0.63 -5.40
N LEU A 73 -5.79 -1.15 -4.23
CA LEU A 73 -4.74 -2.15 -4.11
C LEU A 73 -5.38 -3.53 -4.01
N THR A 74 -4.88 -4.46 -4.80
CA THR A 74 -5.27 -5.87 -4.74
C THR A 74 -4.04 -6.74 -4.52
N ILE A 75 -4.25 -7.89 -3.90
CA ILE A 75 -3.24 -8.94 -3.78
C ILE A 75 -3.76 -10.10 -4.62
N ASN A 76 -2.95 -10.56 -5.57
CA ASN A 76 -3.29 -11.66 -6.45
C ASN A 76 -2.03 -12.48 -6.78
N GLU A 77 -2.21 -13.63 -7.43
CA GLU A 77 -1.11 -14.40 -7.98
C GLU A 77 -0.33 -13.58 -9.01
N ASN A 78 1.01 -13.70 -8.97
CA ASN A 78 1.92 -13.00 -9.87
C ASN A 78 2.91 -13.98 -10.54
N TYR A 79 2.53 -15.25 -10.69
CA TYR A 79 3.32 -16.25 -11.40
C TYR A 79 3.01 -16.21 -12.90
N ASP A 80 1.73 -16.10 -13.26
CA ASP A 80 1.24 -16.07 -14.63
C ASP A 80 0.77 -14.67 -15.02
N SER A 81 1.22 -14.16 -16.16
CA SER A 81 0.76 -12.88 -16.70
C SER A 81 -0.71 -12.89 -17.10
N ASP A 82 -1.28 -14.06 -17.40
CA ASP A 82 -2.66 -14.23 -17.84
C ASP A 82 -3.63 -13.89 -16.71
N VAL A 83 -3.29 -14.16 -15.44
CA VAL A 83 -4.11 -13.78 -14.29
C VAL A 83 -4.36 -12.27 -14.26
N ARG A 84 -3.36 -11.47 -14.60
CA ARG A 84 -3.49 -10.01 -14.68
C ARG A 84 -4.38 -9.60 -15.85
N TYR A 85 -4.22 -10.24 -17.00
CA TYR A 85 -5.04 -9.99 -18.18
C TYR A 85 -6.50 -10.34 -17.93
N ASP A 86 -6.77 -11.49 -17.30
CA ASP A 86 -8.11 -11.96 -16.97
C ASP A 86 -8.79 -11.04 -15.95
N THR A 87 -8.05 -10.61 -14.93
CA THR A 87 -8.55 -9.65 -13.93
C THR A 87 -8.93 -8.33 -14.61
N GLU A 88 -8.06 -7.80 -15.46
CA GLU A 88 -8.34 -6.56 -16.19
C GLU A 88 -9.53 -6.72 -17.15
N THR A 89 -9.60 -7.84 -17.88
CA THR A 89 -10.70 -8.17 -18.79
C THR A 89 -12.02 -8.25 -18.05
N PHE A 90 -12.04 -8.91 -16.89
CA PHE A 90 -13.22 -9.00 -16.05
C PHE A 90 -13.67 -7.61 -15.58
N LEU A 91 -12.77 -6.79 -15.04
CA LEU A 91 -13.07 -5.43 -14.58
C LEU A 91 -13.61 -4.56 -15.72
N ASN A 92 -13.03 -4.66 -16.91
CA ASN A 92 -13.48 -3.95 -18.10
C ASN A 92 -14.87 -4.35 -18.55
N ARG A 93 -15.26 -5.61 -18.32
CA ARG A 93 -16.60 -6.12 -18.62
C ARG A 93 -17.64 -5.68 -17.60
N VAL A 94 -17.31 -5.71 -16.31
CA VAL A 94 -18.29 -5.40 -15.24
C VAL A 94 -18.44 -3.90 -15.00
N VAL A 95 -17.39 -3.12 -15.20
CA VAL A 95 -17.38 -1.66 -15.08
C VAL A 95 -16.80 -1.07 -16.39
N PRO A 96 -17.57 -1.09 -17.48
CA PRO A 96 -17.11 -0.57 -18.77
C PRO A 96 -16.82 0.93 -18.71
N GLU A 97 -15.91 1.42 -19.54
CA GLU A 97 -15.66 2.86 -19.71
C GLU A 97 -15.99 3.32 -21.13
N GLY A 98 -16.03 4.64 -21.33
CA GLY A 98 -16.24 5.28 -22.63
C GLY A 98 -17.67 5.76 -22.86
N ALA A 99 -17.93 6.26 -24.07
CA ALA A 99 -19.17 6.96 -24.41
C ALA A 99 -20.44 6.10 -24.29
N SER A 100 -20.30 4.77 -24.36
CA SER A 100 -21.41 3.82 -24.22
C SER A 100 -21.66 3.39 -22.76
N ALA A 101 -20.82 3.81 -21.80
CA ALA A 101 -20.94 3.39 -20.42
C ALA A 101 -22.07 4.17 -19.70
N PRO A 102 -22.96 3.50 -18.96
CA PRO A 102 -24.16 4.12 -18.37
C PRO A 102 -23.87 4.85 -17.04
N TRP A 103 -22.72 5.51 -16.91
CA TRP A 103 -22.33 6.19 -15.67
C TRP A 103 -22.83 7.63 -15.62
N LYS A 104 -23.35 8.04 -14.46
CA LYS A 104 -23.74 9.44 -14.20
C LYS A 104 -22.58 10.28 -13.68
N HIS A 105 -21.66 9.68 -12.95
CA HIS A 105 -20.48 10.33 -12.40
C HIS A 105 -19.30 10.09 -13.36
N THR A 106 -18.99 11.10 -14.18
CA THR A 106 -17.98 11.00 -15.25
C THR A 106 -16.85 12.01 -15.10
N LEU A 107 -16.88 12.84 -14.05
CA LEU A 107 -15.86 13.83 -13.73
C LEU A 107 -15.23 13.47 -12.38
N GLU A 108 -13.90 13.46 -12.34
CA GLU A 108 -13.09 13.38 -11.12
C GLU A 108 -12.45 14.75 -10.83
#